data_AF-A0A2V6MUF4-F1
#
_entry.id   AF-A0A2V6MUF4-F1
#
_cell.length_a   1.000
_cell.length_b   1.000
_cell.length_c   1.000
_cell.angle_alpha   90.00
_cell.angle_beta   90.00
_cell.angle_gamma   90.00
#
_symmetry.space_group_name_H-M   'P 1'
#
loop_
_entity.id
_entity.type
_entity.pdbx_description
1 polymer ?
#
loop_
_entity_poly.entity_id
_entity_poly.type
_entity_poly.pdbx_seq_one_letter_code
_entity_poly.pdbx_strand_id
1 'polypeptide(L)'
;SKPLPTGGFLQQADGTAWMGFYCLTMLSMALELAQTNPVYEDMASKFFEHFIGISDAMNSLGGTGLWDEEDGFYYDQLKVEGQMIPLRTRSLVGLLPLIAVENLETEKINKLPGFKKRMEWFLNYRKDLAQLITYCEVCPFTGNRMLAIPTRERLQRALRYMLDENEFLSPHGLRSVSRVHREKPYIFRAGNEEHRVDYVPGEGTSYLFGGNSNWRGPIWFPINFLIVEALERYHLFYGESFKVECPTGSGNMATLKQVAEELSRRLSSIFLPNKDGARPCHGEISQYATDPHWRDLVLFHEYFHGETGRGCGASHQTGWTALAVKLLENTIEHPDQSETIDRDGKSQAAKVHDAPSAKRGRGASRPAVAV
;
A
#
# COMPACT_ATOMS: atom_id res chain seq x y z
N SER A 1 14.38 13.02 -16.44
CA SER A 1 15.24 12.58 -15.33
C SER A 1 16.64 13.13 -15.53
N LYS A 2 17.43 13.34 -14.45
CA LYS A 2 18.87 13.57 -14.57
C LYS A 2 19.57 12.21 -14.79
N PRO A 3 20.67 12.15 -15.56
CA PRO A 3 21.45 10.93 -15.71
C PRO A 3 22.05 10.47 -14.38
N LEU A 4 22.23 9.16 -14.22
CA LEU A 4 22.89 8.58 -13.04
C LEU A 4 24.36 9.01 -13.00
N PRO A 5 24.90 9.41 -11.83
CA PRO A 5 26.30 9.86 -11.69
C PRO A 5 27.32 8.82 -12.18
N THR A 6 26.98 7.54 -12.06
CA THR A 6 27.83 6.40 -12.45
C THR A 6 27.61 5.93 -13.89
N GLY A 7 26.69 6.55 -14.65
CA GLY A 7 26.07 5.88 -15.79
C GLY A 7 25.28 4.63 -15.36
N GLY A 8 24.75 3.87 -16.33
CA GLY A 8 23.99 2.65 -16.06
C GLY A 8 22.47 2.84 -15.98
N PHE A 9 21.79 1.89 -15.35
CA PHE A 9 20.32 1.85 -15.23
C PHE A 9 19.90 1.59 -13.80
N LEU A 10 18.85 2.28 -13.34
CA LEU A 10 18.21 2.03 -12.06
C LEU A 10 17.00 1.12 -12.28
N GLN A 11 16.93 0.03 -11.52
CA GLN A 11 15.77 -0.84 -11.45
C GLN A 11 15.05 -0.55 -10.14
N GLN A 12 13.80 -0.11 -10.26
CA GLN A 12 13.05 0.46 -9.15
C GLN A 12 12.01 -0.53 -8.64
N ALA A 13 12.04 -0.80 -7.34
CA ALA A 13 11.10 -1.68 -6.66
C ALA A 13 9.70 -1.07 -6.62
N ASP A 14 9.58 0.24 -6.38
CA ASP A 14 8.29 0.92 -6.37
C ASP A 14 7.60 0.90 -7.75
N GLY A 15 8.32 1.27 -8.81
CA GLY A 15 7.79 1.27 -10.18
C GLY A 15 7.31 -0.12 -10.62
N THR A 16 8.08 -1.15 -10.27
CA THR A 16 7.72 -2.55 -10.56
C THR A 16 6.51 -3.00 -9.73
N ALA A 17 6.47 -2.66 -8.44
CA ALA A 17 5.35 -2.96 -7.56
C ALA A 17 4.05 -2.29 -8.02
N TRP A 18 4.09 -1.02 -8.44
CA TRP A 18 2.92 -0.30 -8.97
C TRP A 18 2.38 -0.94 -10.24
N MET A 19 3.26 -1.41 -11.13
CA MET A 19 2.82 -2.15 -12.32
C MET A 19 2.19 -3.49 -11.98
N GLY A 20 2.69 -4.18 -10.95
CA GLY A 20 2.08 -5.39 -10.41
C GLY A 20 0.69 -5.12 -9.84
N PHE A 21 0.57 -4.10 -8.98
CA PHE A 21 -0.70 -3.65 -8.41
C PHE A 21 -1.71 -3.28 -9.51
N TYR A 22 -1.30 -2.48 -10.50
CA TYR A 22 -2.12 -2.14 -11.66
C TYR A 22 -2.62 -3.37 -12.41
N CYS A 23 -1.76 -4.35 -12.67
CA CYS A 23 -2.16 -5.58 -13.36
C CYS A 23 -3.20 -6.36 -12.56
N LEU A 24 -3.05 -6.45 -11.23
CA LEU A 24 -4.04 -7.12 -10.38
C LEU A 24 -5.37 -6.37 -10.35
N THR A 25 -5.37 -5.05 -10.25
CA THR A 25 -6.61 -4.26 -10.30
C THR A 25 -7.32 -4.45 -11.64
N MET A 26 -6.58 -4.41 -12.76
CA MET A 26 -7.14 -4.63 -14.10
C MET A 26 -7.65 -6.07 -14.29
N LEU A 27 -6.96 -7.06 -13.74
CA LEU A 27 -7.41 -8.45 -13.71
C LEU A 27 -8.72 -8.58 -12.94
N SER A 28 -8.81 -8.00 -11.74
CA SER A 28 -10.00 -8.02 -10.89
C SER A 28 -11.21 -7.40 -11.62
N MET A 29 -11.03 -6.23 -12.24
CA MET A 29 -12.07 -5.60 -13.07
C MET A 29 -12.46 -6.46 -14.28
N ALA A 30 -11.50 -7.09 -14.97
CA ALA A 30 -11.78 -7.94 -16.12
C ALA A 30 -12.55 -9.21 -15.73
N LEU A 31 -12.21 -9.84 -14.59
CA LEU A 31 -12.93 -11.01 -14.08
C LEU A 31 -14.37 -10.68 -13.69
N GLU A 32 -14.61 -9.50 -13.12
CA GLU A 32 -15.95 -9.03 -12.76
C GLU A 32 -16.79 -8.75 -14.03
N LEU A 33 -16.24 -8.05 -15.02
CA LEU A 33 -16.92 -7.81 -16.29
C LEU A 33 -17.18 -9.11 -17.07
N ALA A 34 -16.26 -10.07 -16.99
CA ALA A 34 -16.38 -11.37 -17.64
C ALA A 34 -17.56 -12.20 -17.11
N GLN A 35 -18.07 -11.93 -15.90
CA GLN A 35 -19.26 -12.59 -15.36
C GLN A 35 -20.50 -12.38 -16.23
N THR A 36 -20.55 -11.30 -17.02
CA THR A 36 -21.69 -10.98 -17.89
C THR A 36 -21.32 -10.88 -19.38
N ASN A 37 -20.03 -10.70 -19.70
CA ASN A 37 -19.55 -10.64 -21.08
C ASN A 37 -18.22 -11.41 -21.26
N PRO A 38 -18.25 -12.62 -21.85
CA PRO A 38 -17.08 -13.48 -22.03
C PRO A 38 -15.90 -12.85 -22.79
N VAL A 39 -16.10 -11.77 -23.56
CA VAL A 39 -15.00 -11.08 -24.26
C VAL A 39 -13.92 -10.59 -23.29
N TYR A 40 -14.27 -10.30 -22.04
CA TYR A 40 -13.31 -9.86 -21.03
C TYR A 40 -12.44 -10.99 -20.46
N GLU A 41 -12.73 -12.27 -20.75
CA GLU A 41 -11.88 -13.39 -20.32
C GLU A 41 -10.47 -13.29 -20.93
N ASP A 42 -10.35 -12.84 -22.18
CA ASP A 42 -9.06 -12.62 -22.83
C ASP A 42 -8.26 -11.50 -22.15
N MET A 43 -8.94 -10.44 -21.69
CA MET A 43 -8.29 -9.37 -20.93
C MET A 43 -7.85 -9.84 -19.55
N ALA A 44 -8.67 -10.63 -18.87
CA ALA A 44 -8.28 -11.25 -17.60
C ALA A 44 -7.02 -12.12 -17.78
N SER A 45 -6.98 -12.98 -18.80
CA SER A 45 -5.79 -13.80 -19.07
C SER A 45 -4.54 -12.96 -19.36
N LYS A 46 -4.67 -11.88 -20.13
CA LYS A 46 -3.56 -10.96 -20.41
C LYS A 46 -3.00 -10.32 -19.14
N PHE A 47 -3.85 -9.79 -18.27
CA PHE A 47 -3.38 -9.15 -17.03
C PHE A 47 -2.82 -10.15 -16.02
N PHE A 48 -3.37 -11.36 -15.98
CA PHE A 48 -2.79 -12.48 -15.24
C PHE A 48 -1.36 -12.76 -15.72
N GLU A 49 -1.15 -12.99 -17.01
CA GLU A 49 0.17 -13.29 -17.58
C GLU A 49 1.17 -12.14 -17.37
N HIS A 50 0.73 -10.88 -17.51
CA HIS A 50 1.56 -9.70 -17.22
C HIS A 50 1.97 -9.65 -15.75
N PHE A 51 1.04 -9.89 -14.81
CA PHE A 51 1.34 -9.89 -13.39
C PHE A 51 2.39 -10.94 -13.05
N ILE A 52 2.25 -12.15 -13.60
CA ILE A 52 3.23 -13.22 -13.41
C ILE A 52 4.61 -12.79 -13.92
N GLY A 53 4.71 -12.22 -15.13
CA GLY A 53 5.97 -11.75 -15.67
C GLY A 53 6.62 -10.64 -14.83
N ILE A 54 5.81 -9.75 -14.25
CA ILE A 54 6.28 -8.69 -13.33
C ILE A 54 6.80 -9.31 -12.03
N SER A 55 6.05 -10.25 -11.45
CA SER A 55 6.44 -10.92 -10.19
C SER A 55 7.75 -11.70 -10.37
N ASP A 56 7.91 -12.43 -11.47
CA ASP A 56 9.16 -13.12 -11.81
C ASP A 56 10.32 -12.13 -12.00
N ALA A 57 10.13 -11.06 -12.77
CA ALA A 57 11.16 -10.03 -12.92
C ALA A 57 11.55 -9.42 -11.56
N MET A 58 10.57 -9.16 -10.69
CA MET A 58 10.83 -8.62 -9.37
C MET A 58 11.59 -9.59 -8.45
N ASN A 59 11.42 -10.89 -8.66
CA ASN A 59 11.95 -11.95 -7.79
C ASN A 59 13.18 -12.71 -8.35
N SER A 60 13.49 -12.56 -9.64
CA SER A 60 14.55 -13.32 -10.35
C SER A 60 15.56 -12.45 -11.11
N LEU A 61 15.23 -11.20 -11.45
CA LEU A 61 16.04 -10.39 -12.38
C LEU A 61 17.45 -10.12 -11.82
N GLY A 62 18.49 -10.53 -12.55
CA GLY A 62 19.87 -10.41 -12.09
C GLY A 62 20.31 -11.46 -11.05
N GLY A 63 19.51 -12.51 -10.83
CA GLY A 63 19.79 -13.62 -9.91
C GLY A 63 18.76 -13.71 -8.79
N THR A 64 18.59 -12.64 -8.01
CA THR A 64 17.60 -12.55 -6.91
C THR A 64 16.50 -11.52 -7.15
N GLY A 65 16.51 -10.84 -8.30
CA GLY A 65 15.57 -9.74 -8.55
C GLY A 65 15.90 -8.53 -7.70
N LEU A 66 14.84 -7.85 -7.29
CA LEU A 66 14.88 -6.72 -6.34
C LEU A 66 14.83 -7.18 -4.88
N TRP A 67 14.71 -8.49 -4.65
CA TRP A 67 14.79 -9.09 -3.32
C TRP A 67 16.25 -9.34 -2.92
N ASP A 68 16.63 -8.87 -1.74
CA ASP A 68 17.92 -9.19 -1.13
C ASP A 68 17.72 -10.35 -0.14
N GLU A 69 18.33 -11.50 -0.44
CA GLU A 69 18.18 -12.72 0.37
C GLU A 69 18.94 -12.67 1.69
N GLU A 70 19.92 -11.77 1.85
CA GLU A 70 20.65 -11.62 3.11
C GLU A 70 19.80 -10.81 4.09
N ASP A 71 19.35 -9.63 3.66
CA ASP A 71 18.52 -8.75 4.47
C ASP A 71 17.08 -9.27 4.61
N GLY A 72 16.53 -9.93 3.58
CA GLY A 72 15.13 -10.31 3.54
C GLY A 72 14.20 -9.13 3.30
N PHE A 73 14.57 -8.26 2.36
CA PHE A 73 13.86 -7.03 2.05
C PHE A 73 14.02 -6.67 0.56
N TYR A 74 13.08 -5.90 0.01
CA TYR A 74 13.20 -5.41 -1.37
C TYR A 74 13.98 -4.08 -1.42
N TYR A 75 14.85 -3.95 -2.41
CA TYR A 75 15.62 -2.74 -2.66
C TYR A 75 15.62 -2.40 -4.16
N ASP A 76 15.74 -1.11 -4.46
CA ASP A 76 16.15 -0.68 -5.79
C ASP A 76 17.54 -1.23 -6.10
N GLN A 77 17.78 -1.56 -7.37
CA GLN A 77 19.09 -2.02 -7.81
C GLN A 77 19.69 -1.10 -8.86
N LEU A 78 20.93 -0.72 -8.62
CA LEU A 78 21.74 0.02 -9.57
C LEU A 78 22.56 -0.97 -10.41
N LYS A 79 22.38 -0.91 -11.73
CA LYS A 79 23.15 -1.69 -12.69
C LYS A 79 24.25 -0.83 -13.31
N VAL A 80 25.50 -1.07 -12.92
CA VAL A 80 26.68 -0.38 -13.44
C VAL A 80 27.70 -1.41 -13.88
N GLU A 81 28.23 -1.27 -15.10
CA GLU A 81 29.31 -2.13 -15.62
C GLU A 81 29.05 -3.66 -15.48
N GLY A 82 27.77 -4.06 -15.57
CA GLY A 82 27.36 -5.46 -15.44
C GLY A 82 27.22 -5.96 -13.99
N GLN A 83 27.56 -5.15 -12.99
CA GLN A 83 27.31 -5.43 -11.59
C GLN A 83 25.94 -4.90 -11.16
N MET A 84 25.31 -5.63 -10.24
CA MET A 84 24.05 -5.25 -9.60
C MET A 84 24.36 -4.84 -8.16
N ILE A 85 24.04 -3.60 -7.80
CA ILE A 85 24.29 -3.05 -6.47
C ILE A 85 22.94 -2.70 -5.82
N PRO A 86 22.53 -3.38 -4.73
CA PRO A 86 21.31 -3.04 -4.02
C PRO A 86 21.47 -1.73 -3.25
N LEU A 87 20.51 -0.83 -3.42
CA LEU A 87 20.43 0.43 -2.69
C LEU A 87 19.71 0.21 -1.36
N ARG A 88 20.47 -0.17 -0.33
CA ARG A 88 19.98 -0.57 1.00
C ARG A 88 19.49 0.59 1.87
N THR A 89 18.53 1.36 1.36
CA THR A 89 17.99 2.56 2.03
C THR A 89 16.89 2.27 3.03
N ARG A 90 16.41 1.02 3.11
CA ARG A 90 15.25 0.58 3.92
C ARG A 90 14.16 1.64 4.00
N SER A 91 13.55 1.91 2.85
CA SER A 91 12.44 2.85 2.71
C SER A 91 11.12 2.13 2.42
N LEU A 92 10.00 2.86 2.47
CA LEU A 92 8.69 2.32 2.07
C LEU A 92 8.68 1.73 0.65
N VAL A 93 9.60 2.15 -0.22
CA VAL A 93 9.80 1.56 -1.55
C VAL A 93 9.97 0.04 -1.46
N GLY A 94 10.72 -0.46 -0.48
CA GLY A 94 10.90 -1.89 -0.27
C GLY A 94 9.70 -2.61 0.36
N LEU A 95 8.71 -1.86 0.86
CA LEU A 95 7.44 -2.39 1.37
C LEU A 95 6.30 -2.30 0.34
N LEU A 96 6.42 -1.48 -0.69
CA LEU A 96 5.40 -1.38 -1.75
C LEU A 96 5.08 -2.70 -2.46
N PRO A 97 5.99 -3.68 -2.62
CA PRO A 97 5.63 -4.96 -3.24
C PRO A 97 4.51 -5.69 -2.50
N LEU A 98 4.33 -5.43 -1.20
CA LEU A 98 3.30 -6.06 -0.38
C LEU A 98 1.88 -5.63 -0.83
N ILE A 99 1.71 -4.44 -1.41
CA ILE A 99 0.38 -3.94 -1.80
C ILE A 99 -0.19 -4.66 -3.02
N ALA A 100 0.67 -5.28 -3.82
CA ALA A 100 0.28 -6.04 -4.99
C ALA A 100 -0.20 -7.43 -4.57
N VAL A 101 -1.43 -7.49 -4.05
CA VAL A 101 -2.11 -8.71 -3.61
C VAL A 101 -3.58 -8.72 -4.06
N GLU A 102 -4.05 -9.84 -4.58
CA GLU A 102 -5.45 -10.04 -5.01
C GLU A 102 -5.91 -11.48 -4.78
N ASN A 103 -7.13 -11.65 -4.28
CA ASN A 103 -7.71 -12.96 -4.03
C ASN A 103 -8.63 -13.34 -5.19
N LEU A 104 -8.30 -14.43 -5.88
CA LEU A 104 -9.12 -14.96 -6.96
C LEU A 104 -10.13 -15.97 -6.41
N GLU A 105 -11.40 -15.58 -6.48
CA GLU A 105 -12.52 -16.42 -6.07
C GLU A 105 -12.71 -17.61 -7.01
N THR A 106 -12.62 -18.82 -6.48
CA THR A 106 -12.75 -20.04 -7.28
C THR A 106 -14.13 -20.17 -7.91
N GLU A 107 -15.19 -19.69 -7.24
CA GLU A 107 -16.53 -19.66 -7.81
C GLU A 107 -16.62 -18.79 -9.07
N LYS A 108 -16.02 -17.59 -9.04
CA LYS A 108 -15.98 -16.68 -10.20
C LYS A 108 -15.16 -17.29 -11.34
N ILE A 109 -13.99 -17.87 -11.04
CA ILE A 109 -13.14 -18.51 -12.05
C ILE A 109 -13.85 -19.70 -12.71
N ASN A 110 -14.59 -20.51 -11.96
CA ASN A 110 -15.28 -21.69 -12.50
C ASN A 110 -16.37 -21.33 -13.53
N LYS A 111 -16.90 -20.10 -13.49
CA LYS A 111 -17.85 -19.58 -14.47
C LYS A 111 -17.19 -19.06 -15.76
N LEU A 112 -15.85 -18.97 -15.79
CA LEU A 112 -15.06 -18.39 -16.88
C LEU A 112 -14.14 -19.45 -17.51
N PRO A 113 -14.66 -20.32 -18.41
CA PRO A 113 -13.91 -21.47 -18.91
C PRO A 113 -12.69 -21.11 -19.76
N GLY A 114 -12.73 -19.99 -20.49
CA GLY A 114 -11.61 -19.51 -21.30
C GLY A 114 -10.45 -19.03 -20.43
N PHE A 115 -10.75 -18.19 -19.43
CA PHE A 115 -9.77 -17.74 -18.44
C PHE A 115 -9.19 -18.93 -17.66
N LYS A 116 -10.08 -19.78 -17.10
CA LYS A 116 -9.68 -20.95 -16.31
C LYS A 116 -8.74 -21.87 -17.08
N LYS A 117 -9.04 -22.16 -18.36
CA LYS A 117 -8.18 -22.98 -19.21
C LYS A 117 -6.78 -22.39 -19.38
N ARG A 118 -6.66 -21.09 -19.65
CA ARG A 118 -5.35 -20.43 -19.83
C ARG A 118 -4.56 -20.39 -18.53
N MET A 119 -5.24 -20.08 -17.44
CA MET A 119 -4.68 -20.08 -16.09
C MET A 119 -4.15 -21.47 -15.69
N GLU A 120 -4.93 -22.53 -15.90
CA GLU A 120 -4.51 -23.91 -15.64
C GLU A 120 -3.37 -24.36 -16.57
N TRP A 121 -3.41 -23.98 -17.85
CA TRP A 121 -2.30 -24.22 -18.77
C TRP A 121 -1.02 -23.57 -18.25
N PHE A 122 -1.10 -22.30 -17.83
CA PHE A 122 0.05 -21.59 -17.28
C PHE A 122 0.63 -22.32 -16.06
N LEU A 123 -0.22 -22.70 -15.10
CA LEU A 123 0.19 -23.46 -13.91
C LEU A 123 0.88 -24.79 -14.24
N ASN A 124 0.41 -25.49 -15.26
CA ASN A 124 0.91 -26.82 -15.61
C ASN A 124 2.23 -26.78 -16.39
N TYR A 125 2.41 -25.76 -17.25
CA TYR A 125 3.51 -25.69 -18.21
C TYR A 125 4.57 -24.64 -17.87
N ARG A 126 4.29 -23.68 -16.98
CA ARG A 126 5.25 -22.66 -16.50
C ARG A 126 5.61 -22.82 -15.03
N LYS A 127 5.95 -24.06 -14.65
CA LYS A 127 6.36 -24.40 -13.27
C LYS A 127 7.65 -23.69 -12.83
N ASP A 128 8.47 -23.25 -13.78
CA ASP A 128 9.63 -22.40 -13.58
C ASP A 128 9.26 -21.07 -12.90
N LEU A 129 8.13 -20.49 -13.27
CA LEU A 129 7.63 -19.23 -12.70
C LEU A 129 6.75 -19.46 -11.46
N ALA A 130 6.12 -20.62 -11.37
CA ALA A 130 5.19 -20.99 -10.31
C ALA A 130 5.82 -20.99 -8.90
N GLN A 131 7.12 -21.29 -8.77
CA GLN A 131 7.81 -21.37 -7.47
C GLN A 131 8.01 -20.00 -6.79
N LEU A 132 7.95 -18.92 -7.56
CA LEU A 132 8.22 -17.56 -7.10
C LEU A 132 6.96 -16.75 -6.89
N ILE A 133 5.80 -17.38 -7.07
CA ILE A 133 4.50 -16.71 -7.12
C ILE A 133 3.58 -17.42 -6.15
N THR A 134 3.02 -16.66 -5.21
CA THR A 134 2.15 -17.13 -4.12
C THR A 134 0.84 -17.78 -4.61
N TYR A 135 0.60 -17.77 -5.93
CA TYR A 135 -0.57 -18.31 -6.61
C TYR A 135 -0.75 -19.83 -6.55
N CYS A 136 0.33 -20.57 -6.32
CA CYS A 136 0.27 -22.02 -6.24
C CYS A 136 -0.46 -22.51 -4.98
N GLU A 137 -0.63 -21.65 -3.98
CA GLU A 137 -1.37 -21.96 -2.78
C GLU A 137 -2.88 -21.87 -3.05
N VAL A 138 -3.60 -22.91 -2.68
CA VAL A 138 -5.06 -22.91 -2.60
C VAL A 138 -5.41 -22.70 -1.13
N CYS A 139 -6.20 -21.67 -0.85
CA CYS A 139 -6.72 -21.42 0.49
C CYS A 139 -7.49 -22.67 0.95
N PRO A 140 -7.07 -23.34 2.04
CA PRO A 140 -7.71 -24.58 2.47
C PRO A 140 -9.14 -24.36 2.99
N PHE A 141 -9.51 -23.11 3.31
CA PHE A 141 -10.81 -22.76 3.88
C PHE A 141 -11.84 -22.38 2.82
N THR A 142 -11.42 -21.66 1.78
CA THR A 142 -12.32 -21.11 0.74
C THR A 142 -12.15 -21.78 -0.62
N GLY A 143 -11.05 -22.50 -0.83
CA GLY A 143 -10.64 -22.98 -2.14
C GLY A 143 -10.16 -21.88 -3.08
N ASN A 144 -10.13 -20.61 -2.65
CA ASN A 144 -9.64 -19.48 -3.44
C ASN A 144 -8.12 -19.53 -3.60
N ARG A 145 -7.61 -18.72 -4.53
CA ARG A 145 -6.16 -18.56 -4.77
C ARG A 145 -5.77 -17.11 -4.55
N MET A 146 -4.50 -16.85 -4.25
CA MET A 146 -4.01 -15.48 -4.06
C MET A 146 -2.87 -15.19 -5.01
N LEU A 147 -2.96 -14.07 -5.73
CA LEU A 147 -1.83 -13.51 -6.46
C LEU A 147 -1.15 -12.49 -5.56
N ALA A 148 0.15 -12.65 -5.34
CA ALA A 148 0.96 -11.68 -4.62
C ALA A 148 2.39 -11.66 -5.17
N ILE A 149 3.07 -10.51 -5.05
CA ILE A 149 4.51 -10.41 -5.40
C ILE A 149 5.37 -11.16 -4.37
N PRO A 150 5.29 -10.87 -3.05
CA PRO A 150 6.04 -11.63 -2.08
C PRO A 150 5.42 -13.01 -1.85
N THR A 151 6.28 -14.04 -1.79
CA THR A 151 5.90 -15.34 -1.21
C THR A 151 5.55 -15.19 0.28
N ARG A 152 4.92 -16.21 0.86
CA ARG A 152 4.61 -16.23 2.30
C ARG A 152 5.84 -15.95 3.18
N GLU A 153 6.96 -16.57 2.84
CA GLU A 153 8.24 -16.44 3.57
C GLU A 153 8.82 -15.04 3.42
N ARG A 154 8.80 -14.49 2.18
CA ARG A 154 9.28 -13.13 1.91
C ARG A 154 8.41 -12.09 2.62
N LEU A 155 7.10 -12.28 2.60
CA LEU A 155 6.15 -11.45 3.35
C LEU A 155 6.49 -11.49 4.85
N GLN A 156 6.66 -12.68 5.44
CA GLN A 156 7.02 -12.82 6.85
C GLN A 156 8.33 -12.09 7.19
N ARG A 157 9.36 -12.18 6.34
CA ARG A 157 10.65 -11.50 6.54
C ARG A 157 10.54 -9.98 6.43
N ALA A 158 9.83 -9.48 5.42
CA ALA A 158 9.60 -8.04 5.25
C ALA A 158 8.79 -7.45 6.42
N LEU A 159 7.78 -8.18 6.92
CA LEU A 159 6.96 -7.75 8.06
C LEU A 159 7.76 -7.58 9.35
N ARG A 160 8.87 -8.32 9.54
CA ARG A 160 9.75 -8.13 10.70
C ARG A 160 10.33 -6.71 10.75
N TYR A 161 10.75 -6.16 9.61
CA TYR A 161 11.21 -4.77 9.56
C TYR A 161 10.04 -3.79 9.69
N MET A 162 8.95 -4.05 8.96
CA MET A 162 7.78 -3.17 8.96
C MET A 162 7.20 -2.96 10.37
N LEU A 163 7.23 -4.01 11.20
CA LEU A 163 6.64 -4.04 12.54
C LEU A 163 7.65 -3.82 13.67
N ASP A 164 8.92 -3.51 13.37
CA ASP A 164 9.92 -3.14 14.37
C ASP A 164 9.85 -1.64 14.67
N GLU A 165 9.71 -1.30 15.95
CA GLU A 165 9.60 0.09 16.40
C GLU A 165 10.90 0.89 16.25
N ASN A 166 12.04 0.20 16.17
CA ASN A 166 13.35 0.78 15.87
C ASN A 166 13.60 0.97 14.36
N GLU A 167 12.73 0.43 13.51
CA GLU A 167 12.79 0.56 12.06
C GLU A 167 11.57 1.36 11.56
N PHE A 168 10.51 0.72 11.07
CA PHE A 168 9.39 1.39 10.41
C PHE A 168 8.22 1.72 11.34
N LEU A 169 7.96 0.93 12.38
CA LEU A 169 6.74 1.05 13.18
C LEU A 169 6.83 2.20 14.18
N SER A 170 6.30 3.36 13.82
CA SER A 170 6.14 4.50 14.74
C SER A 170 4.92 4.31 15.64
N PRO A 171 4.84 4.98 16.80
CA PRO A 171 3.58 5.14 17.55
C PRO A 171 2.40 5.66 16.72
N HIS A 172 2.66 6.27 15.57
CA HIS A 172 1.68 6.96 14.74
C HIS A 172 1.47 6.35 13.34
N GLY A 173 2.10 5.22 13.01
CA GLY A 173 2.00 4.56 11.71
C GLY A 173 3.36 4.09 11.19
N LEU A 174 3.47 3.84 9.88
CA LEU A 174 4.73 3.45 9.25
C LEU A 174 5.51 4.67 8.77
N ARG A 175 6.78 4.75 9.17
CA ARG A 175 7.76 5.76 8.72
C ARG A 175 8.10 5.54 7.25
N SER A 176 8.40 6.61 6.53
CA SER A 176 8.79 6.53 5.10
C SER A 176 10.19 5.96 4.86
N VAL A 177 11.09 6.10 5.84
CA VAL A 177 12.41 5.47 5.89
C VAL A 177 12.61 4.92 7.29
N SER A 178 13.31 3.79 7.39
CA SER A 178 13.64 3.20 8.67
C SER A 178 14.38 4.17 9.60
N ARG A 179 13.98 4.16 10.86
CA ARG A 179 14.63 4.91 11.95
C ARG A 179 16.07 4.46 12.21
N VAL A 180 16.50 3.28 11.75
CA VAL A 180 17.91 2.84 11.86
C VAL A 180 18.88 3.82 11.19
N HIS A 181 18.42 4.50 10.14
CA HIS A 181 19.22 5.50 9.41
C HIS A 181 19.43 6.80 10.19
N ARG A 182 18.87 6.93 11.40
CA ARG A 182 19.22 8.00 12.33
C ARG A 182 20.65 7.87 12.85
N GLU A 183 21.05 6.64 13.17
CA GLU A 183 22.39 6.33 13.69
C GLU A 183 23.32 5.84 12.58
N LYS A 184 22.77 5.12 11.61
CA LYS A 184 23.51 4.47 10.51
C LYS A 184 22.95 4.92 9.16
N PRO A 185 23.21 6.18 8.75
CA PRO A 185 22.74 6.70 7.46
C PRO A 185 23.21 5.80 6.32
N TYR A 186 22.37 5.62 5.30
CA TYR A 186 22.82 4.93 4.10
C TYR A 186 23.71 5.85 3.28
N ILE A 187 24.90 5.39 2.95
CA ILE A 187 25.90 6.14 2.19
C ILE A 187 26.28 5.34 0.94
N PHE A 188 26.10 5.95 -0.22
CA PHE A 188 26.51 5.42 -1.51
C PHE A 188 27.58 6.32 -2.12
N ARG A 189 28.73 5.76 -2.49
CA ARG A 189 29.85 6.51 -3.09
C ARG A 189 29.94 6.22 -4.57
N ALA A 190 29.79 7.27 -5.37
CA ALA A 190 29.91 7.23 -6.83
C ALA A 190 31.14 8.05 -7.25
N GLY A 191 32.27 7.38 -7.47
CA GLY A 191 33.55 8.06 -7.68
C GLY A 191 33.94 8.91 -6.46
N ASN A 192 34.08 10.22 -6.65
CA ASN A 192 34.42 11.17 -5.58
C ASN A 192 33.19 11.80 -4.91
N GLU A 193 31.98 11.49 -5.36
CA GLU A 193 30.75 12.01 -4.79
C GLU A 193 30.15 11.05 -3.76
N GLU A 194 29.71 11.61 -2.63
CA GLU A 194 28.99 10.88 -1.58
C GLU A 194 27.50 11.24 -1.64
N HIS A 195 26.66 10.23 -1.83
CA HIS A 195 25.20 10.33 -1.74
C HIS A 195 24.74 9.71 -0.42
N ARG A 196 23.88 10.44 0.31
CA ARG A 196 23.50 10.08 1.68
C ARG A 196 21.99 10.13 1.88
N VAL A 197 21.46 9.12 2.56
CA VAL A 197 20.07 9.06 3.01
C VAL A 197 20.04 8.97 4.53
N ASP A 198 19.67 10.10 5.16
CA ASP A 198 19.42 10.22 6.58
C ASP A 198 17.97 9.92 6.94
N TYR A 199 17.74 9.46 8.17
CA TYR A 199 16.41 9.54 8.78
C TYR A 199 16.10 10.96 9.25
N VAL A 200 15.08 11.57 8.65
CA VAL A 200 14.58 12.91 8.93
C VAL A 200 13.08 12.80 9.20
N PRO A 201 12.61 12.80 10.45
CA PRO A 201 11.22 12.47 10.80
C PRO A 201 10.20 13.57 10.46
N GLY A 202 10.63 14.81 10.19
CA GLY A 202 9.75 15.96 9.96
C GLY A 202 10.01 16.66 8.63
N GLU A 203 10.31 17.95 8.66
CA GLU A 203 10.64 18.76 7.49
C GLU A 203 11.98 18.34 6.85
N GLY A 204 12.09 18.51 5.53
CA GLY A 204 13.30 18.21 4.80
C GLY A 204 14.48 19.08 5.25
N THR A 205 15.66 18.47 5.39
CA THR A 205 16.91 19.17 5.72
C THR A 205 17.73 19.59 4.49
N SER A 206 17.20 19.34 3.27
CA SER A 206 17.87 19.66 2.01
C SER A 206 16.91 20.31 1.03
N TYR A 207 17.45 21.09 0.09
CA TYR A 207 16.68 21.84 -0.92
C TYR A 207 16.02 20.98 -2.02
N LEU A 208 16.16 19.65 -1.95
CA LEU A 208 15.50 18.74 -2.89
C LEU A 208 13.97 18.90 -2.77
N PHE A 209 13.29 19.09 -3.91
CA PHE A 209 11.82 19.25 -3.98
C PHE A 209 11.23 20.43 -3.19
N GLY A 210 11.94 21.57 -3.15
CA GLY A 210 11.41 22.79 -2.53
C GLY A 210 11.54 22.82 -1.01
N GLY A 211 12.37 21.95 -0.41
CA GLY A 211 12.80 22.04 0.98
C GLY A 211 11.81 21.52 2.03
N ASN A 212 10.51 21.52 1.74
CA ASN A 212 9.49 21.18 2.74
C ASN A 212 9.03 19.71 2.67
N SER A 213 8.73 19.18 1.48
CA SER A 213 8.24 17.79 1.33
C SER A 213 9.34 16.77 1.62
N ASN A 214 9.06 15.80 2.50
CA ASN A 214 10.05 14.85 2.98
C ASN A 214 9.51 13.40 3.04
N TRP A 215 10.21 12.50 2.35
CA TRP A 215 9.94 11.05 2.32
C TRP A 215 11.01 10.24 3.04
N ARG A 216 11.80 10.87 3.92
CA ARG A 216 12.93 10.25 4.61
C ARG A 216 12.69 9.98 6.09
N GLY A 217 11.46 9.65 6.46
CA GLY A 217 11.10 9.38 7.85
C GLY A 217 9.67 9.72 8.25
N PRO A 218 9.02 10.78 7.72
CA PRO A 218 7.65 11.10 8.11
C PRO A 218 6.65 10.03 7.70
N ILE A 219 5.47 10.08 8.30
CA ILE A 219 4.34 9.18 8.04
C ILE A 219 3.44 9.80 6.98
N TRP A 220 3.12 9.00 5.97
CA TRP A 220 2.26 9.37 4.86
C TRP A 220 1.05 8.43 4.79
N PHE A 221 -0.15 9.02 4.80
CA PHE A 221 -1.41 8.27 4.82
C PHE A 221 -1.65 7.37 3.60
N PRO A 222 -1.38 7.78 2.34
CA PRO A 222 -1.71 6.93 1.19
C PRO A 222 -1.04 5.55 1.25
N ILE A 223 0.26 5.51 1.54
CA ILE A 223 1.01 4.24 1.55
C ILE A 223 0.64 3.40 2.77
N ASN A 224 0.49 4.03 3.94
CA ASN A 224 0.01 3.35 5.13
C ASN A 224 -1.36 2.70 4.91
N PHE A 225 -2.29 3.43 4.29
CA PHE A 225 -3.63 2.94 3.97
C PHE A 225 -3.59 1.72 3.03
N LEU A 226 -2.81 1.80 1.95
CA LEU A 226 -2.66 0.68 1.01
C LEU A 226 -2.03 -0.56 1.67
N ILE A 227 -1.09 -0.37 2.59
CA ILE A 227 -0.51 -1.47 3.38
C ILE A 227 -1.56 -2.09 4.31
N VAL A 228 -2.38 -1.28 4.99
CA VAL A 228 -3.49 -1.76 5.82
C VAL A 228 -4.44 -2.61 4.98
N GLU A 229 -4.90 -2.13 3.83
CA GLU A 229 -5.79 -2.92 2.98
C GLU A 229 -5.10 -4.19 2.44
N ALA A 230 -3.80 -4.14 2.14
CA ALA A 230 -3.06 -5.32 1.70
C ALA A 230 -3.01 -6.39 2.79
N LEU A 231 -2.75 -6.01 4.04
CA LEU A 231 -2.77 -6.92 5.20
C LEU A 231 -4.14 -7.57 5.40
N GLU A 232 -5.22 -6.82 5.22
CA GLU A 232 -6.59 -7.36 5.23
C GLU A 232 -6.79 -8.38 4.11
N ARG A 233 -6.35 -8.08 2.87
CA ARG A 233 -6.42 -9.02 1.73
C ARG A 233 -5.61 -10.29 1.98
N TYR A 234 -4.39 -10.19 2.52
CA TYR A 234 -3.61 -11.37 2.91
C TYR A 234 -4.31 -12.17 4.01
N HIS A 235 -4.97 -11.52 4.97
CA HIS A 235 -5.72 -12.23 6.02
C HIS A 235 -6.92 -13.01 5.45
N LEU A 236 -7.63 -12.48 4.45
CA LEU A 236 -8.71 -13.21 3.79
C LEU A 236 -8.23 -14.54 3.17
N PHE A 237 -6.96 -14.62 2.77
CA PHE A 237 -6.35 -15.84 2.26
C PHE A 237 -5.78 -16.74 3.35
N TYR A 238 -4.92 -16.21 4.22
CA TYR A 238 -4.19 -16.99 5.22
C TYR A 238 -4.98 -17.26 6.51
N GLY A 239 -5.98 -16.43 6.82
CA GLY A 239 -6.76 -16.48 8.05
C GLY A 239 -5.89 -16.46 9.31
N GLU A 240 -6.28 -17.28 10.28
CA GLU A 240 -5.60 -17.44 11.57
C GLU A 240 -4.27 -18.21 11.49
N SER A 241 -3.97 -18.85 10.36
CA SER A 241 -2.81 -19.73 10.20
C SER A 241 -1.49 -18.99 10.01
N PHE A 242 -1.55 -17.69 9.70
CA PHE A 242 -0.37 -16.86 9.50
C PHE A 242 -0.34 -15.75 10.54
N LYS A 243 0.60 -15.88 11.47
CA LYS A 243 0.82 -14.92 12.54
C LYS A 243 2.26 -14.42 12.49
N VAL A 244 2.41 -13.15 12.81
CA VAL A 244 3.70 -12.46 12.93
C VAL A 244 3.77 -11.73 14.26
N GLU A 245 4.97 -11.40 14.69
CA GLU A 245 5.17 -10.67 15.93
C GLU A 245 4.86 -9.18 15.72
N CYS A 246 3.97 -8.60 16.54
CA CYS A 246 3.55 -7.22 16.41
C CYS A 246 3.40 -6.54 17.80
N PRO A 247 4.31 -5.62 18.17
CA PRO A 247 5.53 -5.23 17.45
C PRO A 247 6.57 -6.35 17.36
N THR A 248 7.48 -6.27 16.40
CA THR A 248 8.62 -7.21 16.31
C THR A 248 9.49 -7.11 17.56
N GLY A 249 9.93 -8.26 18.09
CA GLY A 249 10.65 -8.37 19.36
C GLY A 249 9.78 -8.36 20.65
N SER A 250 8.46 -8.24 20.55
CA SER A 250 7.55 -8.17 21.72
C SER A 250 7.10 -9.51 22.32
N GLY A 251 7.28 -10.62 21.60
CA GLY A 251 6.69 -11.94 21.87
C GLY A 251 5.21 -12.07 21.51
N ASN A 252 4.53 -10.98 21.14
CA ASN A 252 3.10 -10.97 20.87
C ASN A 252 2.81 -11.34 19.42
N MET A 253 2.26 -12.55 19.21
CA MET A 253 1.89 -13.04 17.89
C MET A 253 0.49 -12.55 17.51
N ALA A 254 0.40 -11.87 16.36
CA ALA A 254 -0.83 -11.29 15.81
C ALA A 254 -1.11 -11.84 14.41
N THR A 255 -2.39 -12.01 14.06
CA THR A 255 -2.80 -12.24 12.67
C THR A 255 -2.63 -10.99 11.84
N LEU A 256 -2.62 -11.12 10.51
CA LEU A 256 -2.52 -9.93 9.64
C LEU A 256 -3.70 -8.96 9.78
N LYS A 257 -4.89 -9.44 10.18
CA LYS A 257 -6.02 -8.57 10.55
C LYS A 257 -5.69 -7.73 11.78
N GLN A 258 -5.18 -8.37 12.85
CA GLN A 258 -4.79 -7.66 14.07
C GLN A 258 -3.65 -6.67 13.82
N VAL A 259 -2.72 -6.99 12.91
CA VAL A 259 -1.69 -6.04 12.47
C VAL A 259 -2.30 -4.84 11.73
N ALA A 260 -3.26 -5.07 10.84
CA ALA A 260 -3.97 -4.00 10.12
C ALA A 260 -4.77 -3.09 11.08
N GLU A 261 -5.42 -3.69 12.09
CA GLU A 261 -6.12 -2.98 13.18
C GLU A 261 -5.14 -2.15 14.02
N GLU A 262 -3.98 -2.69 14.39
CA GLU A 262 -2.96 -1.97 15.16
C GLU A 262 -2.39 -0.77 14.38
N LEU A 263 -2.12 -0.93 13.08
CA LEU A 263 -1.70 0.18 12.22
C LEU A 263 -2.81 1.23 12.09
N SER A 264 -4.06 0.80 11.88
CA SER A 264 -5.22 1.69 11.81
C SER A 264 -5.40 2.48 13.10
N ARG A 265 -5.22 1.84 14.26
CA ARG A 265 -5.25 2.47 15.59
C ARG A 265 -4.13 3.51 15.76
N ARG A 266 -2.90 3.17 15.38
CA ARG A 266 -1.75 4.11 15.45
C ARG A 266 -1.96 5.32 14.55
N LEU A 267 -2.40 5.13 13.31
CA LEU A 267 -2.70 6.22 12.37
C LEU A 267 -3.85 7.10 12.86
N SER A 268 -4.92 6.47 13.35
CA SER A 268 -6.10 7.15 13.90
C SER A 268 -5.76 7.98 15.13
N SER A 269 -4.84 7.49 15.98
CA SER A 269 -4.42 8.19 17.21
C SER A 269 -3.87 9.60 16.95
N ILE A 270 -3.39 9.89 15.72
CA ILE A 270 -2.91 11.21 15.33
C ILE A 270 -4.00 12.29 15.49
N PHE A 271 -5.27 11.93 15.32
CA PHE A 271 -6.40 12.86 15.30
C PHE A 271 -7.26 12.79 16.57
N LEU A 272 -6.99 11.85 17.47
CA LEU A 272 -7.79 11.64 18.67
C LEU A 272 -7.22 12.42 19.86
N PRO A 273 -8.07 13.09 20.65
CA PRO A 273 -7.61 13.79 21.84
C PRO A 273 -7.11 12.79 22.88
N ASN A 274 -5.98 13.11 23.50
CA ASN A 274 -5.50 12.40 24.67
C ASN A 274 -6.26 12.85 25.95
N LYS A 275 -5.80 12.40 27.12
CA LYS A 275 -6.41 12.75 28.43
C LYS A 275 -6.42 14.25 28.72
N ASP A 276 -5.49 15.00 28.12
CA ASP A 276 -5.35 16.45 28.28
C ASP A 276 -6.05 17.23 27.15
N GLY A 277 -6.78 16.55 26.26
CA GLY A 277 -7.46 17.15 25.10
C GLY A 277 -6.55 17.42 23.90
N ALA A 278 -5.24 17.18 24.02
CA ALA A 278 -4.27 17.43 22.95
C ALA A 278 -4.28 16.31 21.90
N ARG A 279 -4.05 16.67 20.63
CA ARG A 279 -3.92 15.73 19.51
C ARG A 279 -2.52 15.81 18.93
N PRO A 280 -1.90 14.68 18.53
CA PRO A 280 -0.63 14.71 17.84
C PRO A 280 -0.63 15.63 16.62
N CYS A 281 -1.68 15.63 15.79
CA CYS A 281 -1.74 16.46 14.57
C CYS A 281 -1.54 17.95 14.82
N HIS A 282 -1.93 18.47 16.00
CA HIS A 282 -1.80 19.88 16.37
C HIS A 282 -0.42 20.26 16.91
N GLY A 283 0.44 19.29 17.22
CA GLY A 283 1.76 19.53 17.79
C GLY A 283 1.69 20.25 19.15
N GLU A 284 2.52 21.28 19.32
CA GLU A 284 2.68 22.02 20.58
C GLU A 284 1.73 23.22 20.71
N ILE A 285 0.76 23.38 19.81
CA ILE A 285 -0.16 24.53 19.79
C ILE A 285 -1.30 24.29 20.79
N SER A 286 -1.12 24.77 22.02
CA SER A 286 -2.02 24.51 23.16
C SER A 286 -3.46 24.98 22.96
N GLN A 287 -3.70 26.00 22.12
CA GLN A 287 -5.05 26.49 21.82
C GLN A 287 -5.97 25.39 21.29
N TYR A 288 -5.43 24.47 20.48
CA TYR A 288 -6.19 23.34 19.95
C TYR A 288 -6.49 22.25 21.00
N ALA A 289 -5.94 22.34 22.20
CA ALA A 289 -6.29 21.46 23.32
C ALA A 289 -7.25 22.17 24.31
N THR A 290 -7.00 23.46 24.60
CA THR A 290 -7.65 24.14 25.73
C THR A 290 -8.76 25.12 25.35
N ASP A 291 -8.74 25.70 24.14
CA ASP A 291 -9.71 26.71 23.74
C ASP A 291 -11.01 26.04 23.24
N PRO A 292 -12.19 26.34 23.86
CA PRO A 292 -13.48 25.77 23.45
C PRO A 292 -13.86 26.00 21.99
N HIS A 293 -13.33 27.04 21.35
CA HIS A 293 -13.60 27.38 19.96
C HIS A 293 -12.65 26.68 18.97
N TRP A 294 -11.49 26.20 19.43
CA TRP A 294 -10.47 25.60 18.57
C TRP A 294 -10.33 24.10 18.76
N ARG A 295 -10.68 23.56 19.93
CA ARG A 295 -10.41 22.16 20.29
C ARG A 295 -11.00 21.10 19.36
N ASP A 296 -12.03 21.47 18.60
CA ASP A 296 -12.74 20.60 17.65
C ASP A 296 -12.33 20.87 16.18
N LEU A 297 -11.45 21.86 15.93
CA LEU A 297 -10.90 22.18 14.62
C LEU A 297 -9.70 21.26 14.30
N VAL A 298 -10.00 19.99 14.00
CA VAL A 298 -8.99 18.98 13.66
C VAL A 298 -8.33 19.30 12.32
N LEU A 299 -7.00 19.39 12.31
CA LEU A 299 -6.24 19.71 11.09
C LEU A 299 -5.77 18.45 10.37
N PHE A 300 -5.94 18.47 9.04
CA PHE A 300 -5.42 17.48 8.12
C PHE A 300 -4.17 18.03 7.46
N HIS A 301 -3.05 17.35 7.64
CA HIS A 301 -1.75 17.76 7.12
C HIS A 301 -1.29 16.87 5.97
N GLU A 302 -0.35 17.37 5.18
CA GLU A 302 0.24 16.65 4.05
C GLU A 302 0.87 15.32 4.49
N TYR A 303 1.63 15.38 5.58
CA TYR A 303 2.29 14.24 6.22
C TYR A 303 2.51 14.55 7.71
N PHE A 304 2.98 13.56 8.48
CA PHE A 304 3.11 13.67 9.93
C PHE A 304 4.49 13.29 10.42
N HIS A 305 4.95 13.94 11.47
CA HIS A 305 6.27 13.69 12.04
C HIS A 305 6.40 12.25 12.53
N GLY A 306 7.42 11.53 12.07
CA GLY A 306 7.59 10.09 12.29
C GLY A 306 7.71 9.66 13.76
N GLU A 307 8.04 10.56 14.69
CA GLU A 307 8.15 10.24 16.12
C GLU A 307 7.03 10.83 17.00
N THR A 308 6.37 11.90 16.55
CA THR A 308 5.47 12.69 17.41
C THR A 308 4.06 12.84 16.85
N GLY A 309 3.84 12.45 15.58
CA GLY A 309 2.56 12.61 14.91
C GLY A 309 2.18 14.06 14.61
N ARG A 310 3.09 15.04 14.84
CA ARG A 310 2.85 16.45 14.51
C ARG A 310 2.55 16.62 13.02
N GLY A 311 1.49 17.36 12.69
CA GLY A 311 1.20 17.74 11.32
C GLY A 311 2.32 18.56 10.67
N CYS A 312 2.69 18.21 9.45
CA CYS A 312 3.74 18.84 8.66
C CYS A 312 3.25 19.14 7.23
N GLY A 313 3.94 20.03 6.52
CA GLY A 313 3.51 20.46 5.18
C GLY A 313 2.20 21.25 5.20
N ALA A 314 1.48 21.24 4.08
CA ALA A 314 0.23 21.99 3.94
C ALA A 314 -0.83 21.55 4.98
N SER A 315 -1.39 22.52 5.71
CA SER A 315 -2.57 22.30 6.57
C SER A 315 -3.84 22.47 5.73
N HIS A 316 -4.87 21.65 5.98
CA HIS A 316 -6.06 21.43 5.13
C HIS A 316 -5.85 20.50 3.93
N GLN A 317 -4.91 19.55 4.03
CA GLN A 317 -4.80 18.46 3.09
C GLN A 317 -5.89 17.40 3.33
N THR A 318 -7.16 17.76 3.15
CA THR A 318 -8.28 16.80 3.04
C THR A 318 -8.31 16.11 1.67
N GLY A 319 -7.16 16.04 0.99
CA GLY A 319 -6.89 15.09 -0.09
C GLY A 319 -6.64 13.70 0.49
N TRP A 320 -5.45 13.14 0.28
CA TRP A 320 -5.16 11.76 0.74
C TRP A 320 -5.26 11.56 2.25
N THR A 321 -5.08 12.60 3.08
CA THR A 321 -5.13 12.44 4.53
C THR A 321 -6.55 12.18 5.04
N ALA A 322 -7.57 12.47 4.22
CA ALA A 322 -8.96 12.12 4.53
C ALA A 322 -9.19 10.58 4.65
N LEU A 323 -8.26 9.75 4.14
CA LEU A 323 -8.25 8.30 4.35
C LEU A 323 -8.23 7.92 5.85
N ALA A 324 -7.81 8.84 6.73
CA ALA A 324 -7.91 8.69 8.18
C ALA A 324 -9.31 8.32 8.66
N VAL A 325 -10.37 8.81 8.01
CA VAL A 325 -11.76 8.50 8.38
C VAL A 325 -12.03 7.01 8.24
N LYS A 326 -11.56 6.39 7.15
CA LYS A 326 -11.74 4.96 6.93
C LYS A 326 -10.95 4.11 7.93
N LEU A 327 -9.73 4.55 8.26
CA LEU A 327 -8.91 3.89 9.28
C LEU A 327 -9.54 3.99 10.67
N LEU A 328 -10.20 5.11 10.99
CA LEU A 328 -10.94 5.29 12.23
C LEU A 328 -12.14 4.34 12.31
N GLU A 329 -12.92 4.18 11.23
CA GLU A 329 -14.02 3.21 11.18
C GLU A 329 -13.54 1.80 11.53
N ASN A 330 -12.38 1.39 11.03
CA ASN A 330 -11.80 0.08 11.34
C ASN A 330 -11.43 -0.10 12.84
N THR A 331 -11.34 0.98 13.61
CA THR A 331 -11.02 0.93 15.05
C THR A 331 -12.25 0.98 15.95
N ILE A 332 -13.42 1.28 15.39
CA ILE A 332 -14.67 1.31 16.14
C ILE A 332 -15.18 -0.12 16.21
N GLU A 333 -15.37 -0.64 17.43
CA GLU A 333 -16.11 -1.88 17.61
C GLU A 333 -17.53 -1.68 17.07
N HIS A 334 -17.83 -2.31 15.93
CA HIS A 334 -19.20 -2.42 15.48
C HIS A 334 -19.89 -3.46 16.37
N PRO A 335 -20.87 -3.08 17.21
CA PRO A 335 -21.74 -4.09 17.79
C PRO A 335 -22.35 -4.87 16.63
N ASP A 336 -22.18 -6.19 16.70
CA ASP A 336 -22.52 -7.21 15.72
C ASP A 336 -23.70 -6.79 14.82
N GLN A 337 -23.42 -6.43 13.55
CA GLN A 337 -24.46 -6.24 12.52
C GLN A 337 -24.96 -7.60 12.02
N SER A 338 -25.26 -8.50 12.96
CA SER A 338 -25.97 -9.76 12.74
C SER A 338 -27.49 -9.59 12.81
N GLU A 339 -27.99 -8.36 12.67
CA GLU A 339 -29.38 -8.15 12.24
C GLU A 339 -29.46 -8.36 10.73
N THR A 340 -29.77 -9.62 10.38
CA THR A 340 -30.45 -10.07 9.16
C THR A 340 -31.06 -8.94 8.33
N ILE A 341 -30.38 -8.56 7.23
CA ILE A 341 -31.07 -7.97 6.09
C ILE A 341 -31.88 -9.11 5.48
N ASP A 342 -33.15 -9.17 5.86
CA ASP A 342 -34.14 -10.00 5.18
C ASP A 342 -34.20 -9.50 3.73
N ARG A 343 -33.56 -10.25 2.82
CA ARG A 343 -33.68 -10.04 1.37
C ARG A 343 -35.03 -10.59 0.92
N ASP A 344 -36.11 -10.02 1.44
CA ASP A 344 -37.42 -10.21 0.84
C ASP A 344 -37.57 -9.22 -0.32
N GLY A 345 -37.49 -9.79 -1.52
CA GLY A 345 -37.58 -9.08 -2.77
C GLY A 345 -38.95 -8.41 -2.95
N LYS A 346 -39.05 -7.13 -2.59
CA LYS A 346 -39.96 -6.18 -3.23
C LYS A 346 -39.25 -4.86 -3.44
N SER A 347 -38.86 -4.63 -4.70
CA SER A 347 -38.47 -3.33 -5.23
C SER A 347 -39.53 -2.28 -4.86
N GLN A 348 -39.22 -1.40 -3.91
CA GLN A 348 -39.88 -0.10 -3.82
C GLN A 348 -38.99 0.90 -4.55
N ALA A 349 -39.25 1.05 -5.84
CA ALA A 349 -38.78 2.22 -6.58
C ALA A 349 -39.37 3.47 -5.93
N ALA A 350 -38.52 4.28 -5.30
CA ALA A 350 -38.89 5.59 -4.82
C ALA A 350 -39.34 6.43 -6.02
N LYS A 351 -40.61 6.86 -6.00
CA LYS A 351 -41.15 7.85 -6.93
C LYS A 351 -40.43 9.17 -6.69
N VAL A 352 -39.58 9.56 -7.64
CA VAL A 352 -39.05 10.92 -7.71
C VAL A 352 -40.17 11.82 -8.21
N HIS A 353 -40.68 12.68 -7.34
CA HIS A 353 -41.62 13.73 -7.70
C HIS A 353 -40.87 14.91 -8.36
N ASP A 354 -41.36 15.26 -9.55
CA ASP A 354 -41.33 16.56 -10.24
C ASP A 354 -40.12 17.50 -10.08
N ALA A 355 -39.28 17.54 -11.11
CA ALA A 355 -38.44 18.71 -11.43
C ALA A 355 -38.98 19.36 -12.72
N PRO A 356 -39.23 20.69 -12.76
CA PRO A 356 -39.83 21.34 -13.92
C PRO A 356 -38.84 21.42 -15.08
N SER A 357 -39.35 21.10 -16.27
CA SER A 357 -38.64 21.07 -17.55
C SER A 357 -38.04 22.42 -17.93
N ALA A 358 -36.71 22.52 -17.94
CA ALA A 358 -36.00 23.64 -18.57
C ALA A 358 -35.69 23.33 -20.04
N LYS A 359 -36.21 24.19 -20.93
CA LYS A 359 -36.06 24.13 -22.38
C LYS A 359 -34.59 24.15 -22.82
N ARG A 360 -34.23 23.24 -23.73
CA ARG A 360 -32.95 23.23 -24.47
C ARG A 360 -32.81 24.48 -25.34
N GLY A 361 -31.85 25.35 -25.00
CA GLY A 361 -31.30 26.38 -25.87
C GLY A 361 -29.93 25.96 -26.40
N ARG A 362 -29.75 26.03 -27.73
CA ARG A 362 -28.48 25.76 -28.43
C ARG A 362 -27.46 26.88 -28.20
N GLY A 363 -26.18 26.48 -28.12
CA GLY A 363 -25.05 27.24 -28.66
C GLY A 363 -24.20 28.01 -27.66
N ALA A 364 -22.96 27.55 -27.45
CA ALA A 364 -21.73 28.34 -27.63
C ALA A 364 -20.51 27.49 -27.28
N SER A 365 -19.60 27.39 -28.25
CA SER A 365 -18.24 26.87 -28.12
C SER A 365 -17.45 27.58 -27.03
N ARG A 366 -16.68 26.83 -26.22
CA ARG A 366 -15.57 27.38 -25.43
C ARG A 366 -14.25 26.71 -25.85
N PRO A 367 -13.16 27.49 -26.00
CA PRO A 367 -11.89 26.99 -26.51
C PRO A 367 -11.09 26.30 -25.41
N ALA A 368 -10.23 25.37 -25.83
CA ALA A 368 -9.22 24.75 -25.01
C ALA A 368 -8.20 25.78 -24.51
N VAL A 369 -7.82 25.67 -23.24
CA VAL A 369 -6.64 26.35 -22.68
C VAL A 369 -5.69 25.26 -22.22
N ALA A 370 -4.52 25.25 -22.85
CA ALA A 370 -3.35 24.50 -22.42
C ALA A 370 -2.60 25.29 -21.35
N VAL A 371 -2.27 24.63 -20.24
CA VAL A 371 -1.01 24.75 -19.49
C VAL A 371 -0.69 23.38 -18.92
#